data_AF-A0A832VXL0-F1
#
_entry.id   AF-A0A832VXL0-F1
#
_cell.length_a   1.000
_cell.length_b   1.000
_cell.length_c   1.000
_cell.angle_alpha   90.00
_cell.angle_beta   90.00
_cell.angle_gamma   90.00
#
_symmetry.space_group_name_H-M   'P 1'
#
loop_
_entity.id
_entity.type
_entity.pdbx_description
1 polymer ?
#
loop_
_entity_poly.entity_id
_entity_poly.type
_entity_poly.pdbx_seq_one_letter_code
_entity_poly.pdbx_strand_id
1 'polypeptide(L)'
;MNSLRFVVPVFVFVLFAPFSFLPVAHGDGLTQENLPPATFGNRQAALFIKINPPILTKDTIGDTFLELKLFDSKTQDPIKHTTFAVETWKDEKLLLRSSFHTHSGDLVLKIKPTKVDVNQVVVFGDQLEQLPNTWTAFGDKIDVKAPVLLESGLYHFKISVVGVDYDQNIFAEKDIKTFDSWLSVGDISNQKIDYNGKSYDATVISYYDTIGNFKFDSSKKAISFSMPFNWDTNRIQGQNIFVHQELRIPKAFKDFADSTAFQGSVNGVPTVGRMLILDPYSIEGTSILHFLVNKDDILNIAKKIPSGTKTMDFEVSPTIAVPKTSYDVKLSSGAKANISFDSNLGSSDTIPIHFTFFDKDGKILKYVRYIYAIDDS
;
A
#
# COMPACT_ATOMS: atom_id res chain seq x y z
N MET A 1 58.74 30.60 31.70
CA MET A 1 57.31 30.74 31.36
C MET A 1 57.18 30.72 29.84
N ASN A 2 56.79 29.59 29.25
CA ASN A 2 56.32 29.49 27.87
C ASN A 2 55.20 28.46 27.88
N SER A 3 53.96 28.91 27.77
CA SER A 3 52.76 28.06 27.78
C SER A 3 52.51 27.50 26.39
N LEU A 4 52.64 26.17 26.26
CA LEU A 4 52.23 25.45 25.06
C LEU A 4 50.70 25.43 25.01
N ARG A 5 50.10 26.16 24.06
CA ARG A 5 48.66 26.11 23.78
C ARG A 5 48.37 24.93 22.86
N PHE A 6 47.67 23.91 23.37
CA PHE A 6 47.08 22.85 22.55
C PHE A 6 45.84 23.39 21.85
N VAL A 7 45.86 23.41 20.52
CA VAL A 7 44.67 23.64 19.68
C VAL A 7 44.09 22.26 19.36
N VAL A 8 42.93 21.94 19.92
CA VAL A 8 42.17 20.74 19.56
C VAL A 8 41.40 21.04 18.27
N PRO A 9 41.59 20.29 17.18
CA PRO A 9 40.79 20.46 15.98
C PRO A 9 39.41 19.83 16.23
N VAL A 10 38.37 20.67 16.25
CA VAL A 10 36.98 20.21 16.23
C VAL A 10 36.66 19.76 14.82
N PHE A 11 36.66 18.44 14.59
CA PHE A 11 36.10 17.85 13.37
C PHE A 11 34.57 17.93 13.45
N VAL A 12 33.98 18.88 12.72
CA VAL A 12 32.54 18.91 12.46
C VAL A 12 32.25 17.80 11.45
N PHE A 13 31.71 16.67 11.93
CA PHE A 13 31.11 15.67 11.07
C PHE A 13 29.80 16.23 10.52
N VAL A 14 29.84 16.75 9.28
CA VAL A 14 28.63 16.97 8.51
C VAL A 14 28.08 15.60 8.13
N LEU A 15 26.98 15.21 8.77
CA LEU A 15 26.17 14.06 8.38
C LEU A 15 25.61 14.34 6.98
N PHE A 16 26.36 13.97 5.94
CA PHE A 16 25.78 13.70 4.63
C PHE A 16 24.91 12.46 4.79
N ALA A 17 23.60 12.67 4.98
CA ALA A 17 22.64 11.62 4.73
C ALA A 17 22.79 11.25 3.24
N PRO A 18 23.24 10.03 2.88
CA PRO A 18 23.12 9.61 1.51
C PRO A 18 21.63 9.64 1.19
N PHE A 19 21.24 10.49 0.23
CA PHE A 19 19.95 10.41 -0.44
C PHE A 19 19.81 8.96 -0.87
N SER A 20 19.03 8.21 -0.09
CA SER A 20 18.73 6.84 -0.41
C SER A 20 17.86 6.95 -1.65
N PHE A 21 18.35 6.47 -2.78
CA PHE A 21 17.55 6.24 -3.97
C PHE A 21 16.33 5.43 -3.50
N LEU A 22 15.18 6.09 -3.34
CA LEU A 22 13.94 5.37 -3.14
C LEU A 22 13.75 4.58 -4.43
N PRO A 23 13.71 3.24 -4.38
CA PRO A 23 13.35 2.47 -5.56
C PRO A 23 11.99 2.98 -6.03
N VAL A 24 11.86 3.21 -7.34
CA VAL A 24 10.59 3.56 -7.96
C VAL A 24 9.63 2.40 -7.70
N ALA A 25 8.80 2.55 -6.68
CA ALA A 25 7.79 1.57 -6.30
C ALA A 25 6.50 1.93 -7.03
N HIS A 26 6.17 1.14 -8.04
CA HIS A 26 4.92 1.20 -8.81
C HIS A 26 3.88 0.38 -8.06
N GLY A 27 2.99 0.97 -7.29
CA GLY A 27 2.19 0.25 -6.30
C GLY A 27 0.70 0.40 -6.52
N ASP A 28 0.06 -0.63 -7.07
CA ASP A 28 -1.39 -0.78 -6.92
C ASP A 28 -1.70 -1.16 -5.47
N GLY A 29 -2.71 -0.51 -4.91
CA GLY A 29 -3.13 -0.75 -3.55
C GLY A 29 -2.52 0.21 -2.52
N LEU A 30 -1.75 1.21 -2.97
CA LEU A 30 -1.12 2.22 -2.12
C LEU A 30 -1.85 3.56 -2.24
N THR A 31 -1.52 4.50 -1.37
CA THR A 31 -2.10 5.85 -1.40
C THR A 31 -1.30 6.81 -2.27
N GLN A 32 -0.15 6.37 -2.76
CA GLN A 32 0.71 7.10 -3.69
C GLN A 32 1.60 6.15 -4.47
N GLU A 33 1.98 6.55 -5.68
CA GLU A 33 2.97 5.85 -6.49
C GLU A 33 3.67 6.78 -7.50
N ASN A 34 4.83 6.33 -7.98
CA ASN A 34 5.45 6.89 -9.17
C ASN A 34 5.14 5.94 -10.33
N LEU A 35 4.55 6.42 -11.41
CA LEU A 35 4.20 5.63 -12.59
C LEU A 35 5.39 5.53 -13.57
N PRO A 36 5.47 4.47 -14.39
CA PRO A 36 6.60 4.26 -15.28
C PRO A 36 6.76 5.41 -16.28
N PRO A 37 7.99 5.78 -16.69
CA PRO A 37 8.21 6.87 -17.63
C PRO A 37 7.53 6.64 -18.99
N ALA A 38 6.99 7.70 -19.56
CA ALA A 38 6.53 7.79 -20.94
C ALA A 38 7.39 8.79 -21.74
N THR A 39 7.42 8.58 -23.06
CA THR A 39 8.19 9.45 -23.97
C THR A 39 7.35 10.64 -24.42
N PHE A 40 7.85 11.85 -24.19
CA PHE A 40 7.27 13.10 -24.67
C PHE A 40 8.30 13.80 -25.55
N GLY A 41 8.19 13.75 -26.87
CA GLY A 41 9.23 14.28 -27.76
C GLY A 41 10.60 13.65 -27.49
N ASN A 42 11.58 14.45 -27.03
CA ASN A 42 12.94 14.00 -26.73
C ASN A 42 13.21 13.69 -25.25
N ARG A 43 12.21 13.81 -24.38
CA ARG A 43 12.32 13.60 -22.92
C ARG A 43 11.54 12.37 -22.46
N GLN A 44 12.02 11.77 -21.37
CA GLN A 44 11.33 10.68 -20.67
C GLN A 44 10.77 11.25 -19.37
N ALA A 45 9.45 11.23 -19.21
CA ALA A 45 8.79 11.79 -18.03
C ALA A 45 7.97 10.74 -17.30
N ALA A 46 8.02 10.77 -15.97
CA ALA A 46 7.21 9.93 -15.10
C ALA A 46 6.18 10.79 -14.36
N LEU A 47 5.08 10.16 -13.95
CA LEU A 47 4.00 10.80 -13.19
C LEU A 47 4.03 10.31 -11.74
N PHE A 48 4.17 11.22 -10.80
CA PHE A 48 3.83 10.98 -9.40
C PHE A 48 2.36 11.27 -9.19
N ILE A 49 1.68 10.39 -8.47
CA ILE A 49 0.29 10.53 -8.07
C ILE A 49 0.12 10.16 -6.60
N LYS A 50 -0.69 10.92 -5.88
CA LYS A 50 -1.01 10.65 -4.47
C LYS A 50 -2.42 11.08 -4.13
N ILE A 51 -3.06 10.30 -3.27
CA ILE A 51 -4.33 10.66 -2.63
C ILE A 51 -4.15 10.78 -1.11
N ASN A 52 -5.00 11.60 -0.51
CA ASN A 52 -5.14 11.73 0.94
C ASN A 52 -6.64 11.86 1.28
N PRO A 53 -7.10 11.32 2.42
CA PRO A 53 -6.34 10.59 3.43
C PRO A 53 -6.05 9.13 3.02
N PRO A 54 -5.07 8.47 3.68
CA PRO A 54 -4.80 7.06 3.45
C PRO A 54 -5.91 6.14 3.96
N ILE A 55 -6.69 6.60 4.94
CA ILE A 55 -7.86 5.90 5.49
C ILE A 55 -8.94 6.96 5.70
N LEU A 56 -10.16 6.69 5.25
CA LEU A 56 -11.27 7.62 5.43
C LEU A 56 -11.91 7.43 6.81
N THR A 57 -11.68 8.38 7.71
CA THR A 57 -12.31 8.47 9.04
C THR A 57 -13.06 9.79 9.18
N LYS A 58 -13.91 9.90 10.22
CA LYS A 58 -14.63 11.15 10.54
C LYS A 58 -13.69 12.35 10.71
N ASP A 59 -12.49 12.12 11.23
CA ASP A 59 -11.51 13.17 11.51
C ASP A 59 -10.73 13.61 10.26
N THR A 60 -10.66 12.75 9.24
CA THR A 60 -9.97 13.03 7.98
C THR A 60 -10.90 13.57 6.88
N ILE A 61 -12.23 13.52 7.10
CA ILE A 61 -13.21 14.06 6.15
C ILE A 61 -12.98 15.57 6.03
N GLY A 62 -12.53 16.01 4.85
CA GLY A 62 -12.26 17.42 4.54
C GLY A 62 -10.79 17.76 4.29
N ASP A 63 -9.84 16.89 4.66
CA ASP A 63 -8.43 16.98 4.25
C ASP A 63 -8.15 16.08 3.03
N THR A 64 -9.08 16.10 2.08
CA THR A 64 -9.08 15.20 0.93
C THR A 64 -8.43 15.87 -0.28
N PHE A 65 -7.44 15.22 -0.88
CA PHE A 65 -6.79 15.75 -2.08
C PHE A 65 -6.25 14.66 -3.01
N LEU A 66 -6.06 15.06 -4.27
CA LEU A 66 -5.29 14.36 -5.29
C LEU A 66 -4.11 15.25 -5.69
N GLU A 67 -2.90 14.74 -5.61
CA GLU A 67 -1.66 15.40 -6.02
C GLU A 67 -1.13 14.72 -7.28
N LEU A 68 -0.74 15.52 -8.27
CA LEU A 68 -0.18 15.08 -9.55
C LEU A 68 1.08 15.88 -9.86
N LYS A 69 2.15 15.19 -10.18
CA LYS A 69 3.41 15.83 -10.58
C LYS A 69 4.07 15.06 -11.71
N LEU A 70 4.18 15.70 -12.87
CA LEU A 70 4.95 15.17 -13.98
C LEU A 70 6.41 15.63 -13.80
N PHE A 71 7.38 14.73 -13.93
CA PHE A 71 8.80 15.06 -13.75
C PHE A 71 9.68 14.35 -14.78
N ASP A 72 10.83 14.96 -15.12
CA ASP A 72 11.82 14.32 -15.98
C ASP A 72 12.46 13.13 -15.24
N SER A 73 12.40 11.95 -15.84
CA SER A 73 12.89 10.72 -15.21
C SER A 73 14.41 10.70 -14.96
N LYS A 74 15.19 11.52 -15.68
CA LYS A 74 16.65 11.61 -15.51
C LYS A 74 17.02 12.66 -14.48
N THR A 75 16.47 13.87 -14.57
CA THR A 75 16.85 14.97 -13.68
C THR A 75 16.02 15.03 -12.40
N GLN A 76 14.85 14.38 -12.39
CA GLN A 76 13.83 14.44 -11.32
C GLN A 76 13.20 15.83 -11.16
N ASP A 77 13.44 16.74 -12.10
CA ASP A 77 12.85 18.08 -12.08
C ASP A 77 11.37 18.05 -12.50
N PRO A 78 10.49 18.83 -11.84
CA PRO A 78 9.11 19.00 -12.28
C PRO A 78 9.04 19.54 -13.70
N ILE A 79 8.11 19.00 -14.49
CA ILE A 79 7.77 19.52 -15.81
C ILE A 79 6.76 20.64 -15.62
N LYS A 80 7.21 21.88 -15.84
CA LYS A 80 6.39 23.07 -15.69
C LYS A 80 5.32 23.17 -16.78
N HIS A 81 4.30 23.99 -16.52
CA HIS A 81 3.22 24.30 -17.46
C HIS A 81 2.55 23.04 -18.00
N THR A 82 2.30 22.06 -17.13
CA THR A 82 1.72 20.78 -17.50
C THR A 82 0.20 20.85 -17.42
N THR A 83 -0.47 20.34 -18.45
CA THR A 83 -1.93 20.17 -18.47
C THR A 83 -2.27 18.68 -18.39
N PHE A 84 -3.08 18.33 -17.39
CA PHE A 84 -3.59 16.98 -17.14
C PHE A 84 -5.08 16.91 -17.47
N ALA A 85 -5.49 15.98 -18.33
CA ALA A 85 -6.87 15.50 -18.39
C ALA A 85 -7.02 14.34 -17.39
N VAL A 86 -7.87 14.53 -16.38
CA VAL A 86 -8.03 13.63 -15.24
C VAL A 86 -9.37 12.95 -15.32
N GLU A 87 -9.36 11.61 -15.33
CA GLU A 87 -10.53 10.81 -15.03
C GLU A 87 -10.32 10.02 -13.74
N THR A 88 -11.35 9.97 -12.89
CA THR A 88 -11.37 9.14 -11.68
C THR A 88 -12.57 8.22 -11.71
N TRP A 89 -12.32 6.94 -11.44
CA TRP A 89 -13.30 5.87 -11.48
C TRP A 89 -13.27 5.08 -10.16
N LYS A 90 -14.42 4.54 -9.76
CA LYS A 90 -14.53 3.53 -8.70
C LYS A 90 -15.60 2.53 -9.12
N ASP A 91 -15.33 1.23 -9.03
CA ASP A 91 -16.29 0.18 -9.41
C ASP A 91 -16.91 0.41 -10.80
N GLU A 92 -16.07 0.75 -11.79
CA GLU A 92 -16.46 1.09 -13.18
C GLU A 92 -17.36 2.35 -13.32
N LYS A 93 -17.65 3.06 -12.24
CA LYS A 93 -18.39 4.32 -12.25
C LYS A 93 -17.45 5.52 -12.36
N LEU A 94 -17.67 6.37 -13.36
CA LEU A 94 -16.96 7.64 -13.51
C LEU A 94 -17.40 8.63 -12.42
N LEU A 95 -16.42 9.20 -11.72
CA LEU A 95 -16.62 10.13 -10.60
C LEU A 95 -16.13 11.55 -10.92
N LEU A 96 -15.10 11.68 -11.77
CA LEU A 96 -14.55 12.96 -12.20
C LEU A 96 -14.05 12.81 -13.63
N ARG A 97 -14.35 13.80 -14.49
CA ARG A 97 -13.72 14.00 -15.79
C ARG A 97 -13.54 15.49 -16.02
N SER A 98 -12.31 15.98 -15.96
CA SER A 98 -11.99 17.40 -16.20
C SER A 98 -10.51 17.57 -16.53
N SER A 99 -10.15 18.70 -17.13
CA SER A 99 -8.76 19.07 -17.37
C SER A 99 -8.28 20.12 -16.37
N PHE A 100 -7.02 20.02 -15.96
CA PHE A 100 -6.39 20.90 -14.99
C PHE A 100 -4.98 21.26 -15.44
N HIS A 101 -4.59 22.52 -15.23
CA HIS A 101 -3.28 23.03 -15.59
C HIS A 101 -2.49 23.46 -14.34
N THR A 102 -1.19 23.19 -14.35
CA THR A 102 -0.24 23.63 -13.33
C THR A 102 0.93 24.36 -13.98
N HIS A 103 1.25 25.54 -13.47
CA HIS A 103 2.41 26.31 -13.95
C HIS A 103 3.71 25.75 -13.35
N SER A 104 3.69 25.34 -12.08
CA SER A 104 4.86 24.81 -11.39
C SER A 104 5.22 23.36 -11.78
N GLY A 105 4.26 22.62 -12.34
CA GLY A 105 4.38 21.19 -12.61
C GLY A 105 3.93 20.30 -11.45
N ASP A 106 3.54 20.89 -10.33
CA ASP A 106 2.94 20.26 -9.15
C ASP A 106 1.49 20.74 -9.04
N LEU A 107 0.52 19.83 -9.13
CA LEU A 107 -0.90 20.12 -9.13
C LEU A 107 -1.54 19.44 -7.92
N VAL A 108 -2.28 20.22 -7.12
CA VAL A 108 -3.09 19.67 -6.03
C VAL A 108 -4.57 20.00 -6.26
N LEU A 109 -5.37 18.95 -6.46
CA LEU A 109 -6.82 19.05 -6.44
C LEU A 109 -7.31 18.81 -5.02
N LYS A 110 -7.78 19.86 -4.35
CA LYS A 110 -8.45 19.75 -3.05
C LYS A 110 -9.88 19.28 -3.28
N ILE A 111 -10.07 17.98 -3.12
CA ILE A 111 -11.38 17.36 -3.31
C ILE A 111 -12.24 17.71 -2.10
N LYS A 112 -13.45 18.20 -2.33
CA LYS A 112 -14.52 18.33 -1.36
C LYS A 112 -15.55 17.24 -1.68
N PRO A 113 -15.46 16.05 -1.06
CA PRO A 113 -16.33 14.92 -1.38
C PRO A 113 -17.79 15.35 -1.27
N THR A 114 -18.50 15.34 -2.40
CA THR A 114 -19.88 15.82 -2.49
C THR A 114 -20.68 14.83 -3.32
N LYS A 115 -21.82 14.38 -2.80
CA LYS A 115 -22.73 13.48 -3.52
C LYS A 115 -23.47 14.24 -4.63
N VAL A 116 -22.86 14.29 -5.81
CA VAL A 116 -23.41 14.88 -7.05
C VAL A 116 -23.22 13.93 -8.22
N ASP A 117 -23.96 14.14 -9.31
CA ASP A 117 -23.66 13.48 -10.58
C ASP A 117 -22.31 13.95 -11.15
N VAL A 118 -21.61 13.10 -11.93
CA VAL A 118 -20.33 13.47 -12.54
C VAL A 118 -20.44 14.72 -13.43
N ASN A 119 -21.59 14.95 -14.07
CA ASN A 119 -21.84 16.13 -14.89
C ASN A 119 -22.16 17.40 -14.08
N GLN A 120 -22.24 17.28 -12.75
CA GLN A 120 -22.52 18.35 -11.81
C GLN A 120 -21.31 18.68 -10.91
N VAL A 121 -20.12 18.15 -11.26
CA VAL A 121 -18.87 18.52 -10.61
C VAL A 121 -18.65 20.02 -10.74
N VAL A 122 -18.27 20.67 -9.62
CA VAL A 122 -17.96 22.10 -9.59
C VAL A 122 -16.48 22.28 -9.31
N VAL A 123 -15.77 22.93 -10.24
CA VAL A 123 -14.37 23.30 -10.08
C VAL A 123 -14.30 24.79 -9.72
N PHE A 124 -13.53 25.11 -8.67
CA PHE A 124 -13.29 26.48 -8.22
C PHE A 124 -11.89 26.89 -8.66
N GLY A 125 -11.81 27.40 -9.89
CA GLY A 125 -10.59 27.91 -10.51
C GLY A 125 -10.91 28.80 -11.70
N ASP A 126 -9.87 29.32 -12.33
CA ASP A 126 -9.97 30.08 -13.57
C ASP A 126 -9.90 29.12 -14.76
N GLN A 127 -10.64 29.41 -15.81
CA GLN A 127 -10.54 28.65 -17.06
C GLN A 127 -9.42 29.20 -17.92
N LEU A 128 -8.64 28.32 -18.55
CA LEU A 128 -7.70 28.71 -19.58
C LEU A 128 -8.45 29.09 -20.87
N GLU A 129 -8.20 30.30 -21.37
CA GLU A 129 -8.87 30.81 -22.59
C GLU A 129 -8.57 29.94 -23.82
N GLN A 130 -7.36 29.38 -23.89
CA GLN A 130 -6.87 28.57 -25.00
C GLN A 130 -7.37 27.12 -24.98
N LEU A 131 -7.87 26.64 -23.85
CA LEU A 131 -8.23 25.24 -23.64
C LEU A 131 -9.60 25.13 -22.95
N PRO A 132 -10.68 24.88 -23.70
CA PRO A 132 -12.01 24.71 -23.13
C PRO A 132 -12.01 23.67 -22.01
N ASN A 133 -12.76 23.94 -20.94
CA ASN A 133 -12.91 23.05 -19.77
C ASN A 133 -11.60 22.66 -19.07
N THR A 134 -10.56 23.49 -19.19
CA THR A 134 -9.31 23.34 -18.45
C THR A 134 -9.19 24.39 -17.38
N TRP A 135 -8.96 23.96 -16.14
CA TRP A 135 -8.97 24.82 -14.97
C TRP A 135 -7.56 25.01 -14.39
N THR A 136 -7.29 26.21 -13.87
CA THR A 136 -6.06 26.57 -13.17
C THR A 136 -6.42 27.38 -11.92
N ALA A 137 -5.49 27.52 -10.98
CA ALA A 137 -5.66 28.39 -9.83
C ALA A 137 -4.30 28.88 -9.31
N PHE A 138 -4.32 29.96 -8.52
CA PHE A 138 -3.12 30.47 -7.88
C PHE A 138 -2.45 29.39 -7.01
N GLY A 139 -1.14 29.22 -7.20
CA GLY A 139 -0.34 28.22 -6.50
C GLY A 139 -0.64 26.77 -6.87
N ASP A 140 -1.32 26.55 -8.01
CA ASP A 140 -1.66 25.24 -8.57
C ASP A 140 -2.47 24.34 -7.59
N LYS A 141 -3.29 24.98 -6.74
CA LYS A 141 -4.21 24.34 -5.80
C LYS A 141 -5.65 24.64 -6.18
N ILE A 142 -6.37 23.64 -6.67
CA ILE A 142 -7.73 23.82 -7.21
C ILE A 142 -8.72 23.09 -6.31
N ASP A 143 -9.72 23.82 -5.80
CA ASP A 143 -10.82 23.22 -5.04
C ASP A 143 -11.82 22.57 -6.01
N VAL A 144 -12.21 21.32 -5.76
CA VAL A 144 -13.13 20.55 -6.61
C VAL A 144 -14.22 19.90 -5.76
N LYS A 145 -15.49 20.21 -6.01
CA LYS A 145 -16.63 19.46 -5.45
C LYS A 145 -16.99 18.34 -6.41
N ALA A 146 -16.70 17.11 -6.02
CA ALA A 146 -16.91 15.92 -6.84
C ALA A 146 -17.32 14.71 -5.99
N PRO A 147 -17.94 13.67 -6.58
CA PRO A 147 -18.23 12.41 -5.91
C PRO A 147 -16.99 11.51 -5.77
N VAL A 148 -15.82 12.10 -5.52
CA VAL A 148 -14.52 11.43 -5.37
C VAL A 148 -14.16 11.40 -3.89
N LEU A 149 -13.59 10.29 -3.40
CA LEU A 149 -13.23 10.07 -1.99
C LEU A 149 -14.45 10.17 -1.02
N LEU A 150 -15.64 9.81 -1.50
CA LEU A 150 -16.85 9.69 -0.66
C LEU A 150 -16.81 8.43 0.20
N GLU A 151 -16.12 7.39 -0.28
CA GLU A 151 -16.11 6.05 0.28
C GLU A 151 -14.67 5.51 0.29
N SER A 152 -14.39 4.54 1.16
CA SER A 152 -13.18 3.73 1.10
C SER A 152 -13.15 2.87 -0.16
N GLY A 153 -12.01 2.26 -0.45
CA GLY A 153 -11.84 1.31 -1.53
C GLY A 153 -10.79 1.72 -2.56
N LEU A 154 -10.72 0.94 -3.64
CA LEU A 154 -9.77 1.15 -4.73
C LEU A 154 -10.30 2.12 -5.79
N TYR A 155 -9.55 3.18 -6.08
CA TYR A 155 -9.88 4.16 -7.11
C TYR A 155 -8.95 4.01 -8.31
N HIS A 156 -9.50 4.05 -9.52
CA HIS A 156 -8.74 4.05 -10.78
C HIS A 156 -8.65 5.47 -11.33
N PHE A 157 -7.41 5.96 -11.44
CA PHE A 157 -7.08 7.26 -12.03
C PHE A 157 -6.51 7.04 -13.42
N LYS A 158 -7.12 7.69 -14.40
CA LYS A 158 -6.61 7.76 -15.77
C LYS A 158 -6.18 9.19 -16.05
N ILE A 159 -4.87 9.41 -16.13
CA ILE A 159 -4.27 10.74 -16.24
C ILE A 159 -3.62 10.88 -17.61
N SER A 160 -4.16 11.76 -18.45
CA SER A 160 -3.58 12.06 -19.76
C SER A 160 -2.85 13.39 -19.73
N VAL A 161 -1.59 13.41 -20.18
CA VAL A 161 -0.81 14.65 -20.31
C VAL A 161 -1.06 15.22 -21.70
N VAL A 162 -1.68 16.39 -21.75
CA VAL A 162 -2.14 17.02 -23.01
C VAL A 162 -1.28 18.21 -23.44
N GLY A 163 -0.37 18.68 -22.59
CA GLY A 163 0.52 19.80 -22.87
C GLY A 163 1.55 19.99 -21.76
N VAL A 164 2.72 20.54 -22.09
CA VAL A 164 3.86 20.78 -21.17
C VAL A 164 4.68 22.00 -21.60
N ASP A 165 5.55 22.50 -20.71
CA ASP A 165 6.59 23.52 -20.92
C ASP A 165 6.08 24.95 -21.18
N TYR A 166 4.91 25.12 -21.81
CA TYR A 166 4.25 26.42 -22.02
C TYR A 166 2.73 26.29 -21.95
N ASP A 167 2.04 27.31 -21.42
CA ASP A 167 0.57 27.30 -21.22
C ASP A 167 -0.24 27.08 -22.52
N GLN A 168 0.34 27.48 -23.66
CA GLN A 168 -0.28 27.37 -24.98
C GLN A 168 0.12 26.09 -25.72
N ASN A 169 1.04 25.31 -25.18
CA ASN A 169 1.49 24.08 -25.83
C ASN A 169 0.46 22.97 -25.60
N ILE A 170 -0.15 22.51 -26.69
CA ILE A 170 -1.13 21.43 -26.68
C ILE A 170 -0.65 20.37 -27.66
N PHE A 171 -0.53 19.14 -27.19
CA PHE A 171 -0.12 18.01 -28.01
C PHE A 171 -1.19 17.66 -29.04
N ALA A 172 -0.74 17.20 -30.21
CA ALA A 172 -1.61 16.46 -31.10
C ALA A 172 -2.06 15.17 -30.42
N GLU A 173 -3.25 14.66 -30.74
CA GLU A 173 -3.86 13.49 -30.07
C GLU A 173 -2.93 12.27 -30.02
N LYS A 174 -2.18 12.01 -31.10
CA LYS A 174 -1.19 10.92 -31.18
C LYS A 174 -0.02 11.03 -30.18
N ASP A 175 0.26 12.24 -29.71
CA ASP A 175 1.40 12.56 -28.84
C ASP A 175 0.99 12.61 -27.36
N ILE A 176 -0.32 12.64 -27.07
CA ILE A 176 -0.87 12.49 -25.72
C ILE A 176 -0.44 11.13 -25.15
N LYS A 177 0.00 11.14 -23.89
CA LYS A 177 0.31 9.93 -23.13
C LYS A 177 -0.64 9.84 -21.94
N THR A 178 -1.14 8.64 -21.71
CA THR A 178 -2.04 8.32 -20.61
C THR A 178 -1.35 7.39 -19.64
N PHE A 179 -1.50 7.68 -18.37
CA PHE A 179 -1.07 6.85 -17.26
C PHE A 179 -2.30 6.32 -16.52
N ASP A 180 -2.26 5.04 -16.17
CA ASP A 180 -3.27 4.39 -15.35
C ASP A 180 -2.67 4.08 -13.98
N SER A 181 -3.41 4.43 -12.92
CA SER A 181 -3.02 4.26 -11.52
C SER A 181 -4.19 3.76 -10.69
N TRP A 182 -3.92 2.89 -9.72
CA TRP A 182 -4.92 2.35 -8.80
C TRP A 182 -4.50 2.64 -7.37
N LEU A 183 -5.20 3.57 -6.72
CA LEU A 183 -4.85 4.01 -5.37
C LEU A 183 -5.96 3.67 -4.38
N SER A 184 -5.56 3.18 -3.21
CA SER A 184 -6.46 2.74 -2.15
C SER A 184 -6.76 3.85 -1.16
N VAL A 185 -8.02 3.93 -0.76
CA VAL A 185 -8.43 4.58 0.49
C VAL A 185 -8.82 3.48 1.46
N GLY A 186 -8.09 3.36 2.57
CA GLY A 186 -8.32 2.29 3.53
C GLY A 186 -9.73 2.32 4.13
N ASP A 187 -10.22 1.13 4.44
CA ASP A 187 -11.53 0.86 5.00
C ASP A 187 -11.41 0.39 6.45
N ILE A 188 -12.30 0.87 7.32
CA ILE A 188 -12.41 0.41 8.71
C ILE A 188 -13.80 -0.20 8.90
N SER A 189 -13.82 -1.52 9.05
CA SER A 189 -15.04 -2.30 9.22
C SER A 189 -15.16 -2.77 10.67
N ASN A 190 -16.07 -2.16 11.43
CA ASN A 190 -16.36 -2.57 12.81
C ASN A 190 -17.38 -3.71 12.83
N GLN A 191 -17.03 -4.78 13.54
CA GLN A 191 -17.73 -6.05 13.53
C GLN A 191 -18.02 -6.50 14.96
N LYS A 192 -18.99 -7.41 15.12
CA LYS A 192 -19.29 -8.05 16.39
C LYS A 192 -19.15 -9.55 16.26
N ILE A 193 -18.48 -10.15 17.24
CA ILE A 193 -18.33 -11.58 17.38
C ILE A 193 -19.11 -12.01 18.61
N ASP A 194 -20.16 -12.80 18.41
CA ASP A 194 -20.93 -13.38 19.50
C ASP A 194 -20.47 -14.82 19.74
N TYR A 195 -19.99 -15.10 20.96
CA TYR A 195 -19.50 -16.42 21.35
C TYR A 195 -19.77 -16.70 22.82
N ASN A 196 -20.32 -17.87 23.13
CA ASN A 196 -20.66 -18.32 24.49
C ASN A 196 -21.43 -17.28 25.33
N GLY A 197 -22.42 -16.61 24.71
CA GLY A 197 -23.27 -15.62 25.38
C GLY A 197 -22.59 -14.27 25.67
N LYS A 198 -21.39 -14.03 25.13
CA LYS A 198 -20.69 -12.74 25.18
C LYS A 198 -20.50 -12.19 23.78
N SER A 199 -20.50 -10.86 23.67
CA SER A 199 -20.23 -10.14 22.44
C SER A 199 -18.87 -9.45 22.54
N TYR A 200 -18.08 -9.54 21.47
CA TYR A 200 -16.74 -8.99 21.37
C TYR A 200 -16.66 -8.07 20.15
N ASP A 201 -16.26 -6.82 20.34
CA ASP A 201 -16.07 -5.89 19.23
C ASP A 201 -14.76 -6.23 18.51
N ALA A 202 -14.85 -6.53 17.22
CA ALA A 202 -13.71 -6.77 16.35
C ALA A 202 -13.63 -5.68 15.28
N THR A 203 -12.43 -5.42 14.75
CA THR A 203 -12.26 -4.46 13.65
C THR A 203 -11.44 -5.11 12.55
N VAL A 204 -11.91 -5.02 11.31
CA VAL A 204 -11.11 -5.31 10.12
C VAL A 204 -10.70 -3.99 9.50
N ILE A 205 -9.40 -3.80 9.26
CA ILE A 205 -8.88 -2.66 8.50
C ILE A 205 -8.31 -3.17 7.20
N SER A 206 -8.83 -2.66 6.10
CA SER A 206 -8.27 -2.90 4.76
C SER A 206 -7.50 -1.69 4.31
N TYR A 207 -6.30 -1.94 3.76
CA TYR A 207 -5.51 -0.93 3.09
C TYR A 207 -5.60 -1.04 1.56
N TYR A 208 -6.48 -1.92 1.04
CA TYR A 208 -6.64 -2.17 -0.39
C TYR A 208 -8.03 -1.78 -0.88
N ASP A 209 -9.05 -2.58 -0.57
CA ASP A 209 -10.44 -2.30 -0.97
C ASP A 209 -11.45 -2.51 0.17
N THR A 210 -12.70 -2.13 -0.01
CA THR A 210 -13.75 -2.20 1.03
C THR A 210 -13.99 -3.64 1.51
N ILE A 211 -14.12 -3.81 2.82
CA ILE A 211 -14.39 -5.11 3.44
C ILE A 211 -15.87 -5.49 3.30
N GLY A 212 -16.11 -6.74 2.93
CA GLY A 212 -17.43 -7.37 2.90
C GLY A 212 -17.42 -8.80 3.48
N ASN A 213 -18.61 -9.37 3.65
CA ASN A 213 -18.83 -10.76 4.05
C ASN A 213 -18.10 -11.21 5.33
N PHE A 214 -17.97 -10.34 6.33
CA PHE A 214 -17.42 -10.75 7.62
C PHE A 214 -18.29 -11.83 8.27
N LYS A 215 -17.66 -12.93 8.70
CA LYS A 215 -18.31 -14.06 9.37
C LYS A 215 -17.42 -14.63 10.45
N PHE A 216 -18.06 -15.13 11.51
CA PHE A 216 -17.42 -15.92 12.55
C PHE A 216 -18.07 -17.31 12.63
N ASP A 217 -17.27 -18.36 12.43
CA ASP A 217 -17.67 -19.75 12.65
C ASP A 217 -17.28 -20.16 14.08
N SER A 218 -18.29 -20.28 14.95
CA SER A 218 -18.10 -20.61 16.36
C SER A 218 -17.54 -22.01 16.60
N SER A 219 -17.78 -22.96 15.68
CA SER A 219 -17.32 -24.34 15.83
C SER A 219 -15.81 -24.48 15.60
N LYS A 220 -15.28 -23.70 14.65
CA LYS A 220 -13.86 -23.67 14.30
C LYS A 220 -13.11 -22.52 14.95
N LYS A 221 -13.83 -21.60 15.59
CA LYS A 221 -13.33 -20.29 16.02
C LYS A 221 -12.65 -19.56 14.86
N ALA A 222 -13.22 -19.66 13.66
CA ALA A 222 -12.65 -19.11 12.44
C ALA A 222 -13.33 -17.78 12.09
N ILE A 223 -12.53 -16.79 11.71
CA ILE A 223 -13.00 -15.51 11.19
C ILE A 223 -12.71 -15.49 9.70
N SER A 224 -13.70 -15.10 8.91
CA SER A 224 -13.54 -14.89 7.47
C SER A 224 -14.10 -13.53 7.05
N PHE A 225 -13.51 -12.96 6.02
CA PHE A 225 -13.97 -11.73 5.38
C PHE A 225 -13.44 -11.69 3.95
N SER A 226 -13.95 -10.79 3.13
CA SER A 226 -13.58 -10.68 1.73
C SER A 226 -13.48 -9.21 1.32
N MET A 227 -12.81 -8.96 0.20
CA MET A 227 -12.87 -7.68 -0.49
C MET A 227 -12.92 -7.91 -2.00
N PRO A 228 -13.44 -6.97 -2.81
CA PRO A 228 -13.28 -7.01 -4.26
C PRO A 228 -11.80 -7.10 -4.63
N PHE A 229 -11.47 -7.91 -5.64
CA PHE A 229 -10.11 -8.00 -6.15
C PHE A 229 -10.09 -8.43 -7.61
N ASN A 230 -9.33 -7.68 -8.42
CA ASN A 230 -9.13 -8.00 -9.83
C ASN A 230 -7.93 -8.94 -10.03
N TRP A 231 -8.23 -10.21 -10.30
CA TRP A 231 -7.27 -11.30 -10.50
C TRP A 231 -6.63 -11.37 -11.89
N ASP A 232 -6.80 -10.36 -12.75
CA ASP A 232 -6.12 -10.32 -14.06
C ASP A 232 -4.60 -10.35 -13.89
N THR A 233 -3.98 -11.47 -14.25
CA THR A 233 -2.55 -11.69 -14.08
C THR A 233 -1.69 -10.82 -14.99
N ASN A 234 -2.21 -10.38 -16.14
CA ASN A 234 -1.46 -9.47 -17.02
C ASN A 234 -1.31 -8.11 -16.35
N ARG A 235 -2.38 -7.62 -15.73
CA ARG A 235 -2.39 -6.41 -14.91
C ARG A 235 -1.44 -6.54 -13.72
N ILE A 236 -1.57 -7.64 -12.96
CA ILE A 236 -0.73 -7.90 -11.77
C ILE A 236 0.76 -8.02 -12.14
N GLN A 237 1.09 -8.59 -13.30
CA GLN A 237 2.48 -8.67 -13.76
C GLN A 237 3.06 -7.30 -14.11
N GLY A 238 2.26 -6.38 -14.65
CA GLY A 238 2.69 -5.04 -15.04
C GLY A 238 2.91 -4.06 -13.88
N GLN A 239 2.39 -4.34 -12.69
CA GLN A 239 2.41 -3.43 -11.53
C GLN A 239 2.96 -4.15 -10.29
N ASN A 240 3.56 -3.44 -9.34
CA ASN A 240 3.81 -4.03 -8.02
C ASN A 240 2.52 -3.88 -7.20
N ILE A 241 2.08 -4.94 -6.53
CA ILE A 241 0.81 -4.99 -5.80
C ILE A 241 1.10 -5.49 -4.40
N PHE A 242 0.50 -4.85 -3.42
CA PHE A 242 0.60 -5.28 -2.03
C PHE A 242 -0.75 -5.15 -1.34
N VAL A 243 -1.23 -6.26 -0.80
CA VAL A 243 -2.46 -6.31 -0.02
C VAL A 243 -2.12 -6.42 1.45
N HIS A 244 -2.54 -5.43 2.23
CA HIS A 244 -2.42 -5.41 3.68
C HIS A 244 -3.82 -5.36 4.32
N GLN A 245 -4.12 -6.33 5.16
CA GLN A 245 -5.30 -6.35 6.01
C GLN A 245 -4.90 -6.50 7.48
N GLU A 246 -5.66 -5.89 8.38
CA GLU A 246 -5.56 -6.12 9.82
C GLU A 246 -6.88 -6.64 10.36
N LEU A 247 -6.82 -7.73 11.14
CA LEU A 247 -7.91 -8.18 11.97
C LEU A 247 -7.55 -7.91 13.44
N ARG A 248 -8.27 -6.97 14.05
CA ARG A 248 -8.08 -6.55 15.44
C ARG A 248 -9.12 -7.23 16.32
N ILE A 249 -8.65 -8.03 17.26
CA ILE A 249 -9.48 -8.81 18.19
C ILE A 249 -9.14 -8.41 19.62
N PRO A 250 -10.13 -8.15 20.49
CA PRO A 250 -9.88 -7.80 21.87
C PRO A 250 -9.30 -9.00 22.62
N LYS A 251 -8.25 -8.78 23.42
CA LYS A 251 -7.64 -9.81 24.28
C LYS A 251 -8.60 -10.38 25.34
N ALA A 252 -9.75 -9.74 25.53
CA ALA A 252 -10.86 -10.26 26.33
C ALA A 252 -11.54 -11.48 25.68
N PHE A 253 -11.44 -11.65 24.36
CA PHE A 253 -11.88 -12.85 23.66
C PHE A 253 -10.82 -13.95 23.75
N LYS A 254 -10.67 -14.51 24.96
CA LYS A 254 -9.61 -15.45 25.34
C LYS A 254 -9.51 -16.67 24.43
N ASP A 255 -10.65 -17.22 24.05
CA ASP A 255 -10.75 -18.38 23.15
C ASP A 255 -10.09 -18.19 21.77
N PHE A 256 -9.87 -16.95 21.35
CA PHE A 256 -9.19 -16.60 20.10
C PHE A 256 -7.83 -15.95 20.36
N ALA A 257 -7.80 -14.93 21.23
CA ALA A 257 -6.64 -14.05 21.41
C ALA A 257 -5.52 -14.60 22.31
N ASP A 258 -5.75 -15.65 23.11
CA ASP A 258 -4.69 -16.28 23.90
C ASP A 258 -3.81 -17.23 23.05
N SER A 259 -4.23 -17.56 21.82
CA SER A 259 -3.38 -18.33 20.93
C SER A 259 -2.18 -17.52 20.46
N THR A 260 -1.01 -18.15 20.46
CA THR A 260 0.22 -17.61 19.86
C THR A 260 0.42 -18.10 18.42
N ALA A 261 -0.45 -18.99 17.94
CA ALA A 261 -0.39 -19.56 16.61
C ALA A 261 -1.75 -19.49 15.91
N PHE A 262 -1.68 -19.16 14.62
CA PHE A 262 -2.84 -19.02 13.76
C PHE A 262 -2.55 -19.71 12.44
N GLN A 263 -3.57 -20.37 11.92
CA GLN A 263 -3.60 -20.82 10.53
C GLN A 263 -4.52 -19.90 9.76
N GLY A 264 -4.12 -19.53 8.55
CA GLY A 264 -4.95 -18.72 7.67
C GLY A 264 -4.88 -19.18 6.23
N SER A 265 -5.79 -18.63 5.42
CA SER A 265 -5.80 -18.84 3.98
C SER A 265 -6.23 -17.58 3.24
N VAL A 266 -5.79 -17.47 1.99
CA VAL A 266 -6.28 -16.48 1.02
C VAL A 266 -6.89 -17.24 -0.14
N ASN A 267 -8.20 -17.08 -0.36
CA ASN A 267 -9.03 -17.84 -1.30
C ASN A 267 -8.82 -19.36 -1.19
N GLY A 268 -8.75 -19.86 0.06
CA GLY A 268 -8.54 -21.29 0.35
C GLY A 268 -7.10 -21.79 0.16
N VAL A 269 -6.18 -20.94 -0.31
CA VAL A 269 -4.75 -21.26 -0.36
C VAL A 269 -4.12 -20.92 0.99
N PRO A 270 -3.49 -21.88 1.70
CA PRO A 270 -2.89 -21.61 3.01
C PRO A 270 -1.87 -20.48 2.97
N THR A 271 -1.92 -19.58 3.97
CA THR A 271 -0.90 -18.55 4.16
C THR A 271 0.41 -19.19 4.57
N VAL A 272 1.52 -18.74 4.01
CA VAL A 272 2.86 -19.22 4.34
C VAL A 272 3.78 -18.07 4.73
N GLY A 273 4.83 -18.36 5.50
CA GLY A 273 5.88 -17.39 5.79
C GLY A 273 5.36 -16.13 6.49
N ARG A 274 5.50 -14.98 5.81
CA ARG A 274 5.12 -13.65 6.33
C ARG A 274 3.71 -13.21 5.93
N MET A 275 2.95 -14.05 5.22
CA MET A 275 1.60 -13.70 4.77
C MET A 275 0.62 -13.49 5.92
N LEU A 276 0.86 -14.11 7.09
CA LEU A 276 0.05 -13.95 8.30
C LEU A 276 0.97 -13.73 9.50
N ILE A 277 0.80 -12.61 10.21
CA ILE A 277 1.62 -12.24 11.37
C ILE A 277 0.71 -11.84 12.54
N LEU A 278 1.00 -12.38 13.72
CA LEU A 278 0.39 -11.94 14.98
C LEU A 278 1.20 -10.80 15.60
N ASP A 279 0.55 -9.69 15.87
CA ASP A 279 1.05 -8.56 16.66
C ASP A 279 0.17 -8.37 17.90
N PRO A 280 0.61 -8.83 19.08
CA PRO A 280 -0.13 -8.68 20.31
C PRO A 280 0.29 -7.44 21.12
N TYR A 281 1.15 -6.54 20.61
CA TYR A 281 1.77 -5.50 21.42
C TYR A 281 1.53 -4.07 20.91
N SER A 282 1.20 -3.87 19.63
CA SER A 282 1.04 -2.52 19.08
C SER A 282 -0.14 -1.74 19.67
N ILE A 283 -1.20 -2.42 20.12
CA ILE A 283 -2.36 -1.79 20.74
C ILE A 283 -2.69 -2.51 22.05
N GLU A 284 -2.71 -1.77 23.16
CA GLU A 284 -3.06 -2.31 24.47
C GLU A 284 -4.45 -2.96 24.44
N GLY A 285 -4.58 -4.14 25.08
CA GLY A 285 -5.84 -4.88 25.12
C GLY A 285 -6.28 -5.52 23.79
N THR A 286 -5.49 -5.42 22.72
CA THR A 286 -5.85 -5.92 21.38
C THR A 286 -4.78 -6.84 20.82
N SER A 287 -5.20 -7.91 20.15
CA SER A 287 -4.35 -8.75 19.30
C SER A 287 -4.66 -8.43 17.84
N ILE A 288 -3.63 -8.16 17.05
CA ILE A 288 -3.75 -7.80 15.63
C ILE A 288 -3.18 -8.93 14.79
N LEU A 289 -3.95 -9.41 13.82
CA LEU A 289 -3.48 -10.33 12.80
C LEU A 289 -3.32 -9.55 11.50
N HIS A 290 -2.10 -9.52 10.97
CA HIS A 290 -1.77 -8.88 9.71
C HIS A 290 -1.76 -9.92 8.60
N PHE A 291 -2.60 -9.72 7.58
CA PHE A 291 -2.40 -10.39 6.29
C PHE A 291 -1.55 -9.48 5.40
N LEU A 292 -0.41 -9.99 4.93
CA LEU A 292 0.56 -9.27 4.10
C LEU A 292 0.82 -10.07 2.82
N VAL A 293 0.00 -9.85 1.80
CA VAL A 293 0.03 -10.63 0.56
C VAL A 293 0.75 -9.81 -0.51
N ASN A 294 1.96 -10.23 -0.88
CA ASN A 294 2.73 -9.55 -1.92
C ASN A 294 2.35 -10.06 -3.33
N LYS A 295 2.85 -9.38 -4.37
CA LYS A 295 2.64 -9.74 -5.76
C LYS A 295 2.90 -11.21 -6.09
N ASP A 296 4.00 -11.79 -5.62
CA ASP A 296 4.37 -13.17 -5.94
C ASP A 296 3.40 -14.15 -5.27
N ASP A 297 2.98 -13.87 -4.04
CA ASP A 297 1.94 -14.62 -3.34
C ASP A 297 0.61 -14.56 -4.11
N ILE A 298 0.19 -13.36 -4.55
CA ILE A 298 -1.02 -13.14 -5.36
C ILE A 298 -0.95 -13.95 -6.66
N LEU A 299 0.16 -13.89 -7.40
CA LEU A 299 0.35 -14.65 -8.63
C LEU A 299 0.34 -16.17 -8.40
N ASN A 300 0.82 -16.63 -7.24
CA ASN A 300 0.78 -18.04 -6.89
C ASN A 300 -0.62 -18.51 -6.46
N ILE A 301 -1.38 -17.66 -5.76
CA ILE A 301 -2.79 -17.90 -5.42
C ILE A 301 -3.63 -17.95 -6.71
N ALA A 302 -3.41 -17.01 -7.63
CA ALA A 302 -4.14 -16.91 -8.90
C ALA A 302 -4.10 -18.21 -9.73
N LYS A 303 -3.01 -19.00 -9.62
CA LYS A 303 -2.87 -20.31 -10.29
C LYS A 303 -3.77 -21.41 -9.72
N LYS A 304 -4.27 -21.24 -8.49
CA LYS A 304 -4.98 -22.27 -7.71
C LYS A 304 -6.47 -21.98 -7.55
N ILE A 305 -6.92 -20.76 -7.81
CA ILE A 305 -8.31 -20.35 -7.65
C ILE A 305 -9.13 -20.59 -8.94
N PRO A 306 -10.47 -20.75 -8.83
CA PRO A 306 -11.34 -20.85 -10.00
C PRO A 306 -11.29 -19.61 -10.89
N SER A 307 -11.38 -19.81 -12.21
CA SER A 307 -11.53 -18.71 -13.16
C SER A 307 -12.81 -17.91 -12.87
N GLY A 308 -12.74 -16.59 -13.00
CA GLY A 308 -13.87 -15.70 -12.72
C GLY A 308 -14.06 -15.35 -11.24
N THR A 309 -13.15 -15.77 -10.35
CA THR A 309 -13.10 -15.26 -8.97
C THR A 309 -12.98 -13.73 -8.98
N LYS A 310 -13.83 -13.05 -8.19
CA LYS A 310 -13.90 -11.57 -8.14
C LYS A 310 -13.52 -10.97 -6.78
N THR A 311 -13.26 -11.82 -5.80
CA THR A 311 -12.93 -11.41 -4.42
C THR A 311 -11.61 -12.01 -3.99
N MET A 312 -10.94 -11.31 -3.09
CA MET A 312 -9.90 -11.89 -2.26
C MET A 312 -10.52 -12.25 -0.92
N ASP A 313 -10.54 -13.54 -0.60
CA ASP A 313 -11.20 -14.06 0.60
C ASP A 313 -10.15 -14.42 1.64
N PHE A 314 -10.29 -13.94 2.86
CA PHE A 314 -9.39 -14.19 3.97
C PHE A 314 -10.09 -15.07 4.99
N GLU A 315 -9.38 -16.07 5.52
CA GLU A 315 -9.83 -16.86 6.66
C GLU A 315 -8.67 -17.01 7.64
N VAL A 316 -8.98 -16.94 8.94
CA VAL A 316 -8.02 -17.22 10.01
C VAL A 316 -8.70 -17.87 11.21
N SER A 317 -8.03 -18.85 11.79
CA SER A 317 -8.45 -19.46 13.05
C SER A 317 -7.25 -19.67 13.97
N PRO A 318 -7.45 -19.65 15.29
CA PRO A 318 -6.45 -20.15 16.23
C PRO A 318 -6.09 -21.59 15.86
N THR A 319 -4.82 -21.92 15.99
CA THR A 319 -4.35 -23.30 15.87
C THR A 319 -3.38 -23.60 17.01
N ILE A 320 -3.11 -24.87 17.24
CA ILE A 320 -2.08 -25.25 18.22
C ILE A 320 -0.74 -24.87 17.61
N ALA A 321 0.09 -24.14 18.35
CA ALA A 321 1.45 -23.83 17.92
C ALA A 321 2.13 -25.15 17.54
N VAL A 322 2.41 -25.30 16.25
CA VAL A 322 3.06 -26.51 15.79
C VAL A 322 4.44 -26.52 16.46
N PRO A 323 4.81 -27.60 17.17
CA PRO A 323 6.12 -27.66 17.78
C PRO A 323 7.16 -27.34 16.70
N LYS A 324 8.08 -26.44 17.03
CA LYS A 324 9.14 -26.04 16.12
C LYS A 324 10.43 -26.67 16.58
N THR A 325 11.15 -27.26 15.65
CA THR A 325 12.58 -27.50 15.84
C THR A 325 13.28 -26.18 15.58
N SER A 326 14.09 -25.72 16.52
CA SER A 326 14.89 -24.51 16.33
C SER A 326 16.32 -24.72 16.83
N TYR A 327 17.26 -24.11 16.13
CA TYR A 327 18.65 -24.06 16.55
C TYR A 327 19.25 -22.69 16.27
N ASP A 328 20.23 -22.34 17.09
CA ASP A 328 20.90 -21.05 17.03
C ASP A 328 22.27 -21.18 16.37
N VAL A 329 22.50 -20.33 15.37
CA VAL A 329 23.79 -20.17 14.73
C VAL A 329 24.41 -18.86 15.22
N LYS A 330 25.54 -18.95 15.92
CA LYS A 330 26.33 -17.77 16.28
C LYS A 330 27.11 -17.30 15.05
N LEU A 331 26.97 -16.01 14.72
CA LEU A 331 27.68 -15.37 13.63
C LEU A 331 28.97 -14.73 14.14
N SER A 332 29.96 -14.59 13.26
CA SER A 332 31.27 -14.00 13.59
C SER A 332 31.18 -12.54 14.08
N SER A 333 30.09 -11.84 13.75
CA SER A 333 29.81 -10.48 14.23
C SER A 333 29.33 -10.42 15.70
N GLY A 334 29.13 -11.57 16.35
CA GLY A 334 28.48 -11.66 17.66
C GLY A 334 26.94 -11.65 17.61
N ALA A 335 26.36 -11.49 16.41
CA ALA A 335 24.93 -11.68 16.18
C ALA A 335 24.55 -13.16 16.23
N LYS A 336 23.25 -13.43 16.40
CA LYS A 336 22.67 -14.78 16.42
C LYS A 336 21.61 -14.92 15.33
N ALA A 337 21.68 -15.98 14.54
CA ALA A 337 20.57 -16.40 13.68
C ALA A 337 19.84 -17.56 14.36
N ASN A 338 18.55 -17.40 14.64
CA ASN A 338 17.67 -18.49 15.00
C ASN A 338 17.04 -19.04 13.73
N ILE A 339 17.23 -20.34 13.51
CA ILE A 339 16.67 -21.08 12.38
C ILE A 339 15.59 -21.98 12.97
N SER A 340 14.37 -21.90 12.45
CA SER A 340 13.26 -22.71 12.94
C SER A 340 12.42 -23.27 11.79
N PHE A 341 11.91 -24.47 11.99
CA PHE A 341 10.98 -25.13 11.09
C PHE A 341 9.99 -25.98 11.90
N ASP A 342 8.86 -26.30 11.28
CA ASP A 342 7.83 -27.14 11.87
C ASP A 342 8.36 -28.57 12.09
N SER A 343 8.33 -29.05 13.32
CA SER A 343 8.87 -30.37 13.70
C SER A 343 8.04 -31.54 13.18
N ASN A 344 6.85 -31.30 12.65
CA ASN A 344 5.95 -32.33 12.13
C ASN A 344 6.14 -32.57 10.63
N LEU A 345 6.89 -31.73 9.92
CA LEU A 345 7.14 -31.88 8.49
C LEU A 345 8.27 -32.89 8.23
N GLY A 346 8.02 -33.80 7.29
CA GLY A 346 8.92 -34.90 6.93
C GLY A 346 9.50 -34.80 5.52
N SER A 347 10.12 -35.90 5.06
CA SER A 347 10.87 -35.97 3.79
C SER A 347 10.02 -35.77 2.53
N SER A 348 8.69 -35.88 2.63
CA SER A 348 7.75 -35.62 1.52
C SER A 348 7.17 -34.20 1.52
N ASP A 349 7.43 -33.41 2.56
CA ASP A 349 6.81 -32.10 2.75
C ASP A 349 7.71 -30.98 2.23
N THR A 350 7.09 -29.91 1.75
CA THR A 350 7.81 -28.65 1.54
C THR A 350 8.01 -27.98 2.90
N ILE A 351 9.25 -27.89 3.37
CA ILE A 351 9.57 -27.38 4.72
C ILE A 351 9.89 -25.87 4.64
N PRO A 352 9.01 -24.97 5.11
CA PRO A 352 9.35 -23.56 5.20
C PRO A 352 10.34 -23.32 6.35
N ILE A 353 11.56 -22.90 6.01
CA ILE A 353 12.59 -22.57 6.99
C ILE A 353 12.50 -21.08 7.34
N HIS A 354 12.38 -20.77 8.63
CA HIS A 354 12.33 -19.41 9.14
C HIS A 354 13.67 -19.00 9.74
N PHE A 355 14.24 -17.92 9.22
CA PHE A 355 15.46 -17.29 9.74
C PHE A 355 15.10 -16.00 10.47
N THR A 356 15.50 -15.89 11.75
CA THR A 356 15.38 -14.66 12.54
C THR A 356 16.74 -14.26 13.07
N PHE A 357 17.15 -13.02 12.82
CA PHE A 357 18.46 -12.52 13.21
C PHE A 357 18.35 -11.58 14.40
N PHE A 358 19.25 -11.73 15.37
CA PHE A 358 19.34 -10.93 16.58
C PHE A 358 20.73 -10.33 16.70
N ASP A 359 20.83 -9.09 17.19
CA ASP A 359 22.10 -8.49 17.56
C ASP A 359 22.65 -9.11 18.86
N LYS A 360 23.84 -8.66 19.27
CA LYS A 360 24.51 -9.13 20.49
C LYS A 360 23.71 -8.91 21.78
N ASP A 361 22.76 -7.97 21.76
CA ASP A 361 21.93 -7.59 22.89
C ASP A 361 20.53 -8.27 22.81
N GLY A 362 20.33 -9.18 21.85
CA GLY A 362 19.10 -9.95 21.67
C GLY A 362 17.98 -9.20 20.96
N LYS A 363 18.24 -8.05 20.34
CA LYS A 363 17.23 -7.31 19.56
C LYS A 363 17.19 -7.79 18.11
N ILE A 364 16.00 -7.82 17.52
CA ILE A 364 15.78 -8.26 16.14
C ILE A 364 16.50 -7.33 15.15
N LEU A 365 17.30 -7.92 14.25
CA LEU A 365 17.91 -7.27 13.11
C LEU A 365 16.93 -7.26 11.93
N LYS A 366 16.46 -6.09 11.52
CA LYS A 366 15.40 -5.93 10.50
C LYS A 366 15.92 -5.90 9.05
N TYR A 367 17.17 -5.50 8.82
CA TYR A 367 17.74 -5.30 7.48
C TYR A 367 18.94 -6.22 7.25
N VAL A 368 18.67 -7.53 7.18
CA VAL A 368 19.71 -8.55 6.99
C VAL A 368 19.66 -9.07 5.57
N ARG A 369 20.78 -8.98 4.85
CA ARG A 369 21.01 -9.75 3.63
C ARG A 369 21.72 -11.05 4.01
N TYR A 370 21.17 -12.18 3.59
CA TYR A 370 21.73 -13.48 3.89
C TYR A 370 21.53 -14.43 2.71
N ILE A 371 22.38 -15.44 2.65
CA ILE A 371 22.30 -16.58 1.74
C ILE A 371 22.36 -17.81 2.64
N TYR A 372 21.57 -18.83 2.31
CA TYR A 372 21.63 -20.12 2.97
C TYR A 372 21.80 -21.21 1.92
N ALA A 373 22.43 -22.31 2.32
CA ALA A 373 22.48 -23.55 1.58
C ALA A 373 21.97 -24.67 2.49
N ILE A 374 21.34 -25.67 1.89
CA ILE A 374 20.94 -26.90 2.57
C ILE A 374 21.68 -28.00 1.83
N ASP A 375 22.58 -28.67 2.54
CA ASP A 375 23.33 -29.80 2.02
C ASP A 375 22.83 -31.07 2.72
N ASP A 376 22.56 -32.12 1.94
CA ASP A 376 22.35 -33.47 2.45
C ASP A 376 23.72 -34.14 2.57
N SER A 377 24.05 -34.67 3.75
CA SER A 377 25.37 -35.22 4.06
C SER A 377 25.39 -36.74 3.96
#